data_AF-A0A6G7GMT5-F1
#
_entry.id   AF-A0A6G7GMT5-F1
#
_cell.length_a   1.000
_cell.length_b   1.000
_cell.length_c   1.000
_cell.angle_alpha   90.00
_cell.angle_beta   90.00
_cell.angle_gamma   90.00
#
_symmetry.space_group_name_H-M   'P 1'
#
loop_
_entity.id
_entity.type
_entity.pdbx_description
1 polymer ?
#
loop_
_entity_poly.entity_id
_entity_poly.type
_entity_poly.pdbx_seq_one_letter_code
_entity_poly.pdbx_strand_id
1 'polypeptide(L)'
;MAEFVTLFLAAMVFFTLTGCITVETKTSKDTEAHLAQIDQKINTFEKQFKDLDYTTKNATTRIEMLTQKNMSMDAKYSNLSEMLTTIRTDLESKNNSMETTLSYLTNDIETIEKHLGEIEKANSELRNQIAILQNQRLISQKEDTTFAKKAIIPQTKETPLANRELIKEEKNEVEFPENEEALEIQTDKKPFAREEMKELSDAQKKERLQTLLDDALEQYREGNYQEAIARWEKVLELEPDNLEAKFNIEITKEKMKSLSKN
;
A
#
# COMPACT_ATOMS: atom_id res chain seq x y z
N MET A 1 -55.25 22.46 -115.30
CA MET A 1 -54.73 23.37 -114.25
C MET A 1 -55.23 23.01 -112.85
N ALA A 2 -56.36 22.32 -112.67
CA ALA A 2 -56.84 21.91 -111.34
C ALA A 2 -56.07 20.72 -110.71
N GLU A 3 -55.58 19.76 -111.51
CA GLU A 3 -54.92 18.55 -110.97
C GLU A 3 -53.47 18.76 -110.51
N PHE A 4 -52.79 19.79 -111.01
CA PHE A 4 -51.41 20.10 -110.59
C PHE A 4 -51.36 20.87 -109.26
N VAL A 5 -52.41 21.64 -108.95
CA VAL A 5 -52.52 22.44 -107.71
C VAL A 5 -52.90 21.54 -106.53
N THR A 6 -53.70 20.49 -106.76
CA THR A 6 -54.06 19.51 -105.72
C THR A 6 -52.89 18.60 -105.34
N LEU A 7 -52.03 18.22 -106.29
CA LEU A 7 -50.83 17.42 -106.00
C LEU A 7 -49.79 18.21 -105.19
N PHE A 8 -49.65 19.51 -105.47
CA PHE A 8 -48.69 20.38 -104.77
C PHE A 8 -49.15 20.74 -103.34
N LEU A 9 -50.46 20.91 -103.13
CA LEU A 9 -51.03 21.10 -101.79
C LEU A 9 -50.95 19.81 -100.94
N ALA A 10 -51.13 18.63 -101.53
CA ALA A 10 -50.96 17.36 -100.82
C ALA A 10 -49.49 17.09 -100.42
N ALA A 11 -48.52 17.49 -101.25
CA ALA A 11 -47.10 17.35 -100.96
C ALA A 11 -46.61 18.31 -99.84
N MET A 12 -47.15 19.54 -99.77
CA MET A 12 -46.85 20.47 -98.67
C MET A 12 -47.43 20.01 -97.32
N VAL A 13 -48.61 19.39 -97.32
CA VAL A 13 -49.22 18.83 -96.10
C VAL A 13 -48.45 17.59 -95.62
N PHE A 14 -47.90 16.78 -96.52
CA PHE A 14 -47.05 15.64 -96.15
C PHE A 14 -45.69 16.04 -95.57
N PHE A 15 -45.08 17.14 -96.06
CA PHE A 15 -43.79 17.63 -95.55
C PHE A 15 -43.88 18.31 -94.18
N THR A 16 -45.02 18.91 -93.82
CA THR A 16 -45.23 19.51 -92.49
C THR A 16 -45.66 18.51 -91.42
N LEU A 17 -46.38 17.44 -91.79
CA LEU A 17 -46.73 16.35 -90.87
C LEU A 17 -45.54 15.43 -90.51
N THR A 18 -44.61 15.18 -91.45
CA THR A 18 -43.43 14.34 -91.17
C THR A 18 -42.34 15.07 -90.37
N GLY A 19 -42.26 16.40 -90.47
CA GLY A 19 -41.34 17.23 -89.67
C GLY A 19 -41.73 17.41 -88.20
N CYS A 20 -43.03 17.46 -87.86
CA CYS A 20 -43.46 17.58 -86.46
C CYS A 20 -43.34 16.27 -85.67
N ILE A 21 -43.64 15.13 -86.30
CA ILE A 21 -43.58 13.81 -85.63
C ILE A 21 -42.14 13.44 -85.24
N THR A 22 -41.14 13.86 -86.02
CA THR A 22 -39.72 13.57 -85.74
C THR A 22 -39.12 14.46 -84.63
N VAL A 23 -39.66 15.66 -84.40
CA VAL A 23 -39.23 16.54 -83.31
C VAL A 23 -39.87 16.13 -81.98
N GLU A 24 -41.17 15.80 -81.95
CA GLU A 24 -41.86 15.30 -80.75
C GLU A 24 -41.31 13.94 -80.27
N THR A 25 -40.98 13.04 -81.19
CA THR A 25 -40.40 11.74 -80.83
C THR A 25 -38.96 11.85 -80.32
N LYS A 26 -38.18 12.83 -80.81
CA LYS A 26 -36.81 13.08 -80.33
C LYS A 26 -36.81 13.75 -78.95
N THR A 27 -37.65 14.76 -78.73
CA THR A 27 -37.80 15.41 -77.42
C THR A 27 -38.40 14.47 -76.38
N SER A 28 -39.34 13.60 -76.76
CA SER A 28 -39.90 12.56 -75.88
C SER A 28 -38.88 11.49 -75.48
N LYS A 29 -37.97 11.12 -76.39
CA LYS A 29 -36.93 10.12 -76.11
C LYS A 29 -35.82 10.69 -75.22
N ASP A 30 -35.48 11.96 -75.40
CA ASP A 30 -34.52 12.67 -74.55
C ASP A 30 -35.06 12.91 -73.13
N THR A 31 -36.36 13.20 -72.98
CA THR A 31 -37.00 13.31 -71.65
C THR A 31 -37.12 11.97 -70.94
N GLU A 32 -37.44 10.88 -71.64
CA GLU A 32 -37.48 9.53 -71.07
C GLU A 32 -36.10 9.06 -70.58
N ALA A 33 -35.05 9.32 -71.36
CA ALA A 33 -33.67 9.04 -70.95
C ALA A 33 -33.25 9.86 -69.72
N HIS A 34 -33.66 11.12 -69.63
CA HIS A 34 -33.39 11.98 -68.47
C HIS A 34 -34.14 11.50 -67.21
N LEU A 35 -35.40 11.07 -67.35
CA LEU A 35 -36.17 10.48 -66.25
C LEU A 35 -35.53 9.19 -65.74
N ALA A 36 -35.07 8.30 -66.64
CA ALA A 36 -34.35 7.10 -66.24
C ALA A 36 -33.04 7.40 -65.46
N GLN A 37 -32.33 8.46 -65.83
CA GLN A 37 -31.15 8.92 -65.06
C GLN A 37 -31.52 9.46 -63.67
N ILE A 38 -32.65 10.17 -63.55
CA ILE A 38 -33.18 10.62 -62.26
C ILE A 38 -33.53 9.41 -61.38
N ASP A 39 -34.24 8.42 -61.91
CA ASP A 39 -34.62 7.22 -61.17
C ASP A 39 -33.40 6.43 -60.71
N GLN A 40 -32.36 6.33 -61.55
CA GLN A 40 -31.09 5.71 -61.15
C GLN A 40 -30.42 6.47 -59.98
N LYS A 41 -30.43 7.80 -60.02
CA LYS A 41 -29.90 8.63 -58.92
C LYS A 41 -30.73 8.46 -57.64
N ILE A 42 -32.06 8.43 -57.74
CA ILE A 42 -32.96 8.19 -56.61
C ILE A 42 -32.63 6.84 -55.96
N ASN A 43 -32.56 5.76 -56.76
CA ASN A 43 -32.21 4.43 -56.26
C ASN A 43 -30.83 4.37 -55.60
N THR A 44 -29.86 5.12 -56.15
CA THR A 44 -28.51 5.23 -55.57
C THR A 44 -28.56 5.92 -54.21
N PHE A 45 -29.28 7.04 -54.11
CA PHE A 45 -29.44 7.78 -52.87
C PHE A 45 -30.22 6.99 -51.81
N GLU A 46 -31.26 6.24 -52.20
CA GLU A 46 -31.98 5.36 -51.27
C GLU A 46 -31.08 4.28 -50.68
N LYS A 47 -30.20 3.68 -51.49
CA LYS A 47 -29.21 2.72 -51.00
C LYS A 47 -28.24 3.37 -50.02
N GLN A 48 -27.67 4.52 -50.38
CA GLN A 48 -26.77 5.27 -49.51
C GLN A 48 -27.45 5.67 -48.18
N PHE A 49 -28.74 6.03 -48.23
CA PHE A 49 -29.51 6.38 -47.05
C PHE A 49 -29.71 5.18 -46.12
N LYS A 50 -29.98 3.99 -46.67
CA LYS A 50 -30.07 2.74 -45.88
C LYS A 50 -28.74 2.38 -45.22
N ASP A 51 -27.62 2.50 -45.95
CA ASP A 51 -26.28 2.23 -45.42
C ASP A 51 -25.93 3.23 -44.29
N LEU A 52 -26.32 4.50 -44.45
CA LEU A 52 -26.16 5.53 -43.44
C LEU A 52 -27.02 5.29 -42.20
N ASP A 53 -28.28 4.88 -42.37
CA ASP A 53 -29.18 4.52 -41.26
C ASP A 53 -28.62 3.34 -40.45
N TYR A 54 -28.12 2.30 -41.14
CA TYR A 54 -27.46 1.17 -40.49
C TYR A 54 -26.22 1.60 -39.70
N THR A 55 -25.38 2.44 -40.30
CA THR A 55 -24.17 2.97 -39.65
C THR A 55 -24.52 3.81 -38.43
N THR A 56 -25.56 4.64 -38.53
CA THR A 56 -26.05 5.50 -37.44
C THR A 56 -26.55 4.66 -36.28
N LYS A 57 -27.37 3.63 -36.54
CA LYS A 57 -27.86 2.70 -35.50
C LYS A 57 -26.71 2.00 -34.76
N ASN A 58 -25.73 1.50 -35.50
CA ASN A 58 -24.55 0.86 -34.90
C ASN A 58 -23.75 1.86 -34.05
N ALA A 59 -23.57 3.10 -34.52
CA ALA A 59 -22.91 4.15 -33.75
C ALA A 59 -23.68 4.47 -32.46
N THR A 60 -25.01 4.58 -32.50
CA THR A 60 -25.86 4.79 -31.33
C THR A 60 -25.68 3.69 -30.29
N THR A 61 -25.74 2.42 -30.68
CA THR A 61 -25.52 1.30 -29.74
C THR A 61 -24.12 1.34 -29.12
N ARG A 62 -23.09 1.71 -29.91
CA ARG A 62 -21.73 1.86 -29.37
C ARG A 62 -21.62 3.02 -28.38
N ILE A 63 -22.29 4.14 -28.63
CA ILE A 63 -22.37 5.27 -27.71
C ILE A 63 -23.04 4.83 -26.41
N GLU A 64 -24.18 4.14 -26.47
CA GLU A 64 -24.87 3.64 -25.27
C GLU A 64 -23.98 2.71 -24.43
N MET A 65 -23.28 1.77 -25.06
CA MET A 65 -22.32 0.89 -24.36
C MET A 65 -21.18 1.68 -23.71
N LEU A 66 -20.64 2.69 -24.40
CA LEU A 66 -19.58 3.54 -23.85
C LEU A 66 -20.09 4.39 -22.68
N THR A 67 -21.31 4.91 -22.77
CA THR A 67 -21.96 5.65 -21.68
C THR A 67 -22.12 4.77 -20.44
N GLN A 68 -22.63 3.55 -20.60
CA GLN A 68 -22.74 2.59 -19.49
C GLN A 68 -21.39 2.25 -18.86
N LYS A 69 -20.37 2.03 -19.71
CA LYS A 69 -19.01 1.78 -19.23
C LYS A 69 -18.47 2.99 -18.45
N ASN A 70 -18.73 4.21 -18.90
CA ASN A 70 -18.31 5.42 -18.19
C ASN A 70 -18.98 5.54 -16.83
N MET A 71 -20.30 5.33 -16.75
CA MET A 71 -21.03 5.34 -15.48
C MET A 71 -20.49 4.28 -14.50
N SER A 72 -20.12 3.10 -14.99
CA SER A 72 -19.48 2.07 -14.16
C SER A 72 -18.08 2.50 -13.68
N MET A 73 -17.29 3.17 -14.52
CA MET A 73 -15.99 3.72 -14.12
C MET A 73 -16.14 4.83 -13.08
N ASP A 74 -17.12 5.73 -13.25
CA ASP A 74 -17.40 6.82 -12.30
C ASP A 74 -17.77 6.26 -10.91
N ALA A 75 -18.61 5.20 -10.87
CA ALA A 75 -18.96 4.52 -9.62
C ALA A 75 -17.73 3.87 -8.94
N LYS A 76 -16.84 3.23 -9.71
CA LYS A 76 -15.59 2.66 -9.18
C LYS A 76 -14.66 3.73 -8.64
N TYR A 77 -14.53 4.86 -9.34
CA TYR A 77 -13.71 5.99 -8.89
C TYR A 77 -14.25 6.59 -7.60
N SER A 78 -15.57 6.75 -7.49
CA SER A 78 -16.22 7.23 -6.26
C SER A 78 -15.93 6.30 -5.08
N ASN A 79 -16.05 4.99 -5.27
CA ASN A 79 -15.76 4.00 -4.22
C ASN A 79 -14.28 4.06 -3.79
N LEU A 80 -13.36 4.13 -4.75
CA LEU A 80 -11.93 4.25 -4.45
C LEU A 80 -11.62 5.53 -3.67
N SER A 81 -12.25 6.65 -4.04
CA SER A 81 -12.09 7.92 -3.32
C SER A 81 -12.61 7.84 -1.88
N GLU A 82 -13.71 7.13 -1.66
CA GLU A 82 -14.25 6.88 -0.31
C GLU A 82 -13.28 6.03 0.52
N MET A 83 -12.82 4.89 -0.02
CA MET A 83 -11.84 4.03 0.64
C MET A 83 -10.56 4.79 1.01
N LEU A 84 -10.04 5.62 0.09
CA LEU A 84 -8.85 6.43 0.34
C LEU A 84 -9.07 7.42 1.48
N THR A 85 -10.27 8.01 1.56
CA THR A 85 -10.64 8.93 2.64
C THR A 85 -10.70 8.19 3.98
N THR A 86 -11.31 7.01 4.01
CA THR A 86 -11.37 6.17 5.22
C THR A 86 -9.98 5.78 5.72
N ILE A 87 -9.11 5.28 4.83
CA ILE A 87 -7.73 4.90 5.18
C ILE A 87 -6.97 6.12 5.73
N ARG A 88 -7.12 7.29 5.09
CA ARG A 88 -6.51 8.53 5.56
C ARG A 88 -6.95 8.88 6.98
N THR A 89 -8.25 8.80 7.27
CA THR A 89 -8.78 9.13 8.60
C THR A 89 -8.34 8.14 9.68
N ASP A 90 -8.24 6.86 9.36
CA ASP A 90 -7.76 5.83 10.29
C ASP A 90 -6.27 6.03 10.61
N LEU A 91 -5.46 6.31 9.58
CA LEU A 91 -4.03 6.62 9.74
C LEU A 91 -3.83 7.84 10.64
N GLU A 92 -4.60 8.91 10.43
CA GLU A 92 -4.54 10.13 11.23
C GLU A 92 -4.93 9.87 12.69
N SER A 93 -6.00 9.10 12.94
CA SER A 93 -6.39 8.70 14.28
C SER A 93 -5.32 7.88 14.99
N LYS A 94 -4.74 6.90 14.29
CA LYS A 94 -3.67 6.04 14.83
C LYS A 94 -2.40 6.83 15.12
N ASN A 95 -2.05 7.78 14.26
CA ASN A 95 -0.91 8.68 14.48
C ASN A 95 -1.10 9.52 15.74
N ASN A 96 -2.29 10.12 15.93
CA ASN A 96 -2.60 10.92 17.12
C ASN A 96 -2.55 10.09 18.42
N SER A 97 -3.04 8.83 18.36
CA SER A 97 -2.92 7.90 19.49
C SER A 97 -1.45 7.60 19.82
N MET A 98 -0.63 7.36 18.80
CA MET A 98 0.79 7.07 18.98
C MET A 98 1.55 8.27 19.54
N GLU A 99 1.26 9.47 19.07
CA GLU A 99 1.83 10.73 19.59
C GLU A 99 1.49 10.93 21.08
N THR A 100 0.25 10.60 21.47
CA THR A 100 -0.17 10.62 22.88
C THR A 100 0.62 9.62 23.73
N THR A 101 0.78 8.38 23.26
CA THR A 101 1.58 7.35 23.97
C THR A 101 3.05 7.76 24.08
N LEU A 102 3.64 8.31 23.01
CA LEU A 102 5.00 8.82 23.03
C LEU A 102 5.16 9.95 24.07
N SER A 103 4.20 10.85 24.17
CA SER A 103 4.23 11.91 25.19
C SER A 103 4.23 11.34 26.61
N TYR A 104 3.42 10.32 26.91
CA TYR A 104 3.43 9.68 28.23
C TYR A 104 4.76 8.98 28.52
N LEU A 105 5.29 8.21 27.57
CA LEU A 105 6.55 7.50 27.73
C LEU A 105 7.73 8.46 27.92
N THR A 106 7.76 9.58 27.20
CA THR A 106 8.79 10.62 27.38
C THR A 106 8.77 11.16 28.82
N ASN A 107 7.59 11.47 29.36
CA ASN A 107 7.46 11.96 30.73
C ASN A 107 7.88 10.91 31.78
N ASP A 108 7.58 9.64 31.54
CA ASP A 108 8.02 8.55 32.42
C ASP A 108 9.54 8.39 32.38
N ILE A 109 10.16 8.49 31.21
CA ILE A 109 11.63 8.47 31.05
C ILE A 109 12.27 9.61 31.83
N GLU A 110 11.78 10.85 31.67
CA GLU A 110 12.28 12.01 32.41
C GLU A 110 12.20 11.79 33.94
N THR A 111 11.11 11.18 34.40
CA THR A 111 10.92 10.86 35.82
C THR A 111 11.92 9.80 36.31
N ILE A 112 12.16 8.76 35.50
CA ILE A 112 13.13 7.69 35.81
C ILE A 112 14.55 8.24 35.81
N GLU A 113 14.93 9.06 34.84
CA GLU A 113 16.24 9.70 34.77
C GLU A 113 16.52 10.56 36.01
N LYS A 114 15.50 11.29 36.48
CA LYS A 114 15.60 12.04 37.73
C LYS A 114 15.89 11.13 38.93
N HIS A 115 15.11 10.06 39.11
CA HIS A 115 15.33 9.12 40.20
C HIS A 115 16.70 8.43 40.12
N LEU A 116 17.16 8.10 38.90
CA LEU A 116 18.48 7.52 38.69
C LEU A 116 19.59 8.47 39.19
N GLY A 117 19.49 9.77 38.86
CA GLY A 117 20.44 10.77 39.35
C GLY A 117 20.45 10.92 40.88
N GLU A 118 19.28 10.82 41.53
CA GLU A 118 19.19 10.83 43.00
C GLU A 118 19.88 9.60 43.63
N ILE A 119 19.69 8.41 43.03
CA ILE A 119 20.33 7.16 43.46
C ILE A 119 21.85 7.22 43.27
N GLU A 120 22.32 7.73 42.13
CA GLU A 120 23.76 7.89 41.86
C GLU A 120 24.43 8.80 42.88
N LYS A 121 23.77 9.92 43.24
CA LYS A 121 24.23 10.83 44.28
C LYS A 121 24.31 10.14 45.65
N ALA A 122 23.28 9.39 46.03
CA ALA A 122 23.27 8.63 47.29
C ALA A 122 24.39 7.56 47.33
N ASN A 123 24.62 6.85 46.23
CA ASN A 123 25.69 5.87 46.11
C ASN A 123 27.08 6.50 46.25
N SER A 124 27.31 7.67 45.66
CA SER A 124 28.56 8.42 45.81
C SER A 124 28.81 8.80 47.28
N GLU A 125 27.78 9.30 47.96
CA GLU A 125 27.85 9.67 49.37
C GLU A 125 28.16 8.45 50.26
N LEU A 126 27.48 7.33 50.07
CA LEU A 126 27.75 6.09 50.81
C LEU A 126 29.17 5.57 50.57
N ARG A 127 29.68 5.63 49.33
CA ARG A 127 31.07 5.27 49.03
C ARG A 127 32.07 6.16 49.77
N ASN A 128 31.82 7.47 49.83
CA ASN A 128 32.65 8.40 50.60
C ASN A 128 32.63 8.06 52.11
N GLN A 129 31.46 7.79 52.67
CA GLN A 129 31.32 7.40 54.08
C GLN A 129 32.06 6.09 54.38
N ILE A 130 31.95 5.08 53.50
CA ILE A 130 32.70 3.82 53.64
C ILE A 130 34.20 4.09 53.64
N ALA A 131 34.71 4.93 52.73
CA ALA A 131 36.14 5.26 52.68
C ALA A 131 36.62 5.95 53.96
N ILE A 132 35.82 6.84 54.54
CA ILE A 132 36.10 7.49 55.83
C ILE A 132 36.17 6.44 56.96
N LEU A 133 35.17 5.57 57.06
CA LEU A 133 35.12 4.52 58.10
C LEU A 133 36.28 3.53 57.96
N GLN A 134 36.67 3.17 56.72
CA GLN A 134 37.84 2.33 56.46
C GLN A 134 39.12 3.00 56.95
N ASN A 135 39.29 4.30 56.72
CA ASN A 135 40.45 5.05 57.22
C ASN A 135 40.46 5.13 58.76
N GLN A 136 39.31 5.41 59.38
CA GLN A 136 39.17 5.40 60.84
C GLN A 136 39.55 4.04 61.43
N ARG A 137 39.07 2.94 60.84
CA ARG A 137 39.44 1.58 61.24
C ARG A 137 40.95 1.35 61.18
N LEU A 138 41.62 1.81 60.11
CA LEU A 138 43.07 1.69 59.97
C LEU A 138 43.83 2.47 61.06
N ILE A 139 43.33 3.65 61.44
CA ILE A 139 43.91 4.47 62.51
C ILE A 139 43.76 3.76 63.86
N SER A 140 42.57 3.28 64.22
CA SER A 140 42.33 2.57 65.48
C SER A 140 43.16 1.28 65.60
N GLN A 141 43.32 0.52 64.50
CA GLN A 141 44.22 -0.65 64.47
C GLN A 141 45.70 -0.28 64.65
N LYS A 142 46.12 0.90 64.16
CA LYS A 142 47.47 1.43 64.41
C LYS A 142 47.64 1.92 65.84
N GLU A 143 46.61 2.47 66.48
CA GLU A 143 46.67 2.90 67.88
C GLU A 143 46.78 1.71 68.85
N ASP A 144 46.06 0.62 68.62
CA ASP A 144 46.21 -0.64 69.38
C ASP A 144 47.62 -1.23 69.24
N THR A 145 48.17 -1.22 68.02
CA THR A 145 49.55 -1.66 67.80
C THR A 145 50.60 -0.67 68.31
N THR A 146 50.27 0.62 68.47
CA THR A 146 51.15 1.64 69.06
C THR A 146 51.13 1.60 70.59
N PHE A 147 50.01 1.25 71.22
CA PHE A 147 50.00 0.85 72.64
C PHE A 147 50.83 -0.42 72.88
N ALA A 148 50.78 -1.40 71.96
CA ALA A 148 51.67 -2.55 72.00
C ALA A 148 53.15 -2.20 71.70
N LYS A 149 53.42 -1.14 70.92
CA LYS A 149 54.79 -0.70 70.54
C LYS A 149 55.36 0.44 71.40
N LYS A 150 54.63 1.00 72.36
CA LYS A 150 55.18 2.00 73.30
C LYS A 150 56.23 1.44 74.26
N ALA A 151 56.56 0.15 74.14
CA ALA A 151 57.77 -0.44 74.71
C ALA A 151 59.05 -0.15 73.91
N ILE A 152 59.01 0.35 72.65
CA ILE A 152 60.22 0.58 71.85
C ILE A 152 60.05 1.78 70.88
N ILE A 153 60.72 2.90 71.18
CA ILE A 153 61.06 4.02 70.27
C ILE A 153 62.61 3.98 70.13
N PRO A 154 63.30 4.41 69.04
CA PRO A 154 62.87 5.31 67.93
C PRO A 154 63.32 4.99 66.46
N GLN A 155 62.66 5.73 65.54
CA GLN A 155 63.15 6.36 64.26
C GLN A 155 63.36 5.50 63.00
N THR A 156 62.63 5.80 61.91
CA THR A 156 63.10 6.62 60.75
C THR A 156 62.15 6.56 59.52
N LYS A 157 61.86 7.76 58.97
CA LYS A 157 61.73 8.19 57.55
C LYS A 157 60.66 7.54 56.62
N GLU A 158 59.69 8.35 56.13
CA GLU A 158 59.53 8.87 54.73
C GLU A 158 59.12 7.77 53.73
N THR A 159 58.19 7.86 52.76
CA THR A 159 57.29 8.85 52.12
C THR A 159 56.33 8.02 51.21
N PRO A 160 55.35 8.62 50.48
CA PRO A 160 54.16 7.95 49.93
C PRO A 160 54.33 7.50 48.48
N LEU A 161 53.41 6.66 47.96
CA LEU A 161 52.71 6.83 46.68
C LEU A 161 52.07 5.52 46.19
N ALA A 162 50.91 5.71 45.57
CA ALA A 162 50.41 5.00 44.38
C ALA A 162 50.40 3.47 44.40
N ASN A 163 49.21 2.90 44.19
CA ASN A 163 49.02 2.05 43.02
C ASN A 163 47.55 2.05 42.59
N ARG A 164 47.37 2.55 41.37
CA ARG A 164 46.23 2.37 40.49
C ARG A 164 46.47 1.08 39.72
N GLU A 165 45.36 0.44 39.34
CA GLU A 165 45.25 -0.67 38.37
C GLU A 165 45.74 -2.05 38.81
N LEU A 166 44.78 -2.97 38.95
CA LEU A 166 44.51 -4.02 37.97
C LEU A 166 43.28 -4.82 38.45
N ILE A 167 42.11 -4.57 37.87
CA ILE A 167 40.99 -5.52 37.92
C ILE A 167 41.15 -6.39 36.69
N LYS A 168 41.50 -7.67 36.91
CA LYS A 168 41.19 -8.76 35.99
C LYS A 168 40.20 -9.68 36.69
N GLU A 169 39.22 -10.08 35.90
CA GLU A 169 38.12 -10.96 36.23
C GLU A 169 38.58 -12.22 36.97
N GLU A 170 37.82 -12.61 37.99
CA GLU A 170 37.69 -14.02 38.32
C GLU A 170 36.23 -14.31 38.69
N LYS A 171 35.59 -15.06 37.79
CA LYS A 171 34.31 -15.72 38.01
C LYS A 171 34.49 -16.76 39.09
N ASN A 172 33.61 -16.80 40.09
CA ASN A 172 33.21 -18.04 40.76
C ASN A 172 31.81 -17.87 41.38
N GLU A 173 30.88 -18.60 40.75
CA GLU A 173 29.67 -19.27 41.26
C GLU A 173 29.36 -19.14 42.76
N VAL A 174 28.15 -18.66 43.07
CA VAL A 174 27.41 -19.05 44.27
C VAL A 174 25.99 -19.42 43.86
N GLU A 175 25.72 -20.71 44.01
CA GLU A 175 24.46 -21.43 43.86
C GLU A 175 23.48 -21.01 44.98
N PHE A 176 22.22 -20.68 44.64
CA PHE A 176 21.16 -20.42 45.62
C PHE A 176 20.26 -21.66 45.72
N PRO A 177 20.00 -22.20 46.92
CA PRO A 177 19.17 -23.39 47.08
C PRO A 177 17.68 -23.07 46.98
N GLU A 178 16.94 -23.97 46.33
CA GLU A 178 15.48 -24.07 46.39
C GLU A 178 15.04 -24.47 47.81
N ASN A 179 14.13 -23.70 48.41
CA ASN A 179 13.15 -24.23 49.35
C ASN A 179 11.82 -23.47 49.26
N GLU A 180 10.78 -24.18 48.82
CA GLU A 180 9.38 -23.83 49.02
C GLU A 180 9.01 -23.99 50.50
N GLU A 181 8.45 -22.95 51.12
CA GLU A 181 7.32 -23.14 52.04
C GLU A 181 6.47 -21.85 52.11
N ALA A 182 5.16 -22.04 52.06
CA ALA A 182 4.17 -21.04 51.71
C ALA A 182 3.95 -19.96 52.80
N LEU A 183 3.76 -18.71 52.36
CA LEU A 183 2.95 -17.75 53.11
C LEU A 183 1.88 -17.16 52.17
N GLU A 184 0.66 -17.62 52.40
CA GLU A 184 -0.56 -17.17 51.77
C GLU A 184 -0.82 -15.71 52.20
N ILE A 185 -0.55 -14.75 51.31
CA ILE A 185 -1.04 -13.38 51.44
C ILE A 185 -1.89 -13.08 50.21
N GLN A 186 -3.20 -13.06 50.43
CA GLN A 186 -4.20 -12.52 49.50
C GLN A 186 -3.81 -11.10 49.11
N THR A 187 -3.40 -10.91 47.86
CA THR A 187 -3.44 -9.60 47.20
C THR A 187 -3.74 -9.81 45.72
N ASP A 188 -4.67 -8.99 45.21
CA ASP A 188 -5.16 -8.97 43.84
C ASP A 188 -4.02 -8.87 42.81
N LYS A 189 -3.63 -9.99 42.19
CA LYS A 189 -2.65 -10.02 41.10
C LYS A 189 -3.35 -9.83 39.74
N LYS A 190 -3.22 -8.61 39.21
CA LYS A 190 -3.28 -8.28 37.77
C LYS A 190 -2.41 -9.27 36.96
N PRO A 191 -2.80 -9.65 35.73
CA PRO A 191 -2.23 -10.80 35.02
C PRO A 191 -0.96 -10.42 34.23
N PHE A 192 0.15 -10.19 34.90
CA PHE A 192 1.44 -9.88 34.26
C PHE A 192 1.94 -10.96 33.29
N ALA A 193 1.62 -12.23 33.54
CA ALA A 193 2.03 -13.35 32.68
C ALA A 193 1.26 -13.47 31.35
N ARG A 194 0.16 -12.72 31.17
CA ARG A 194 -0.71 -12.85 29.98
C ARG A 194 -0.37 -11.85 28.87
N GLU A 195 0.19 -10.70 29.24
CA GLU A 195 0.66 -9.67 28.29
C GLU A 195 1.94 -10.11 27.57
N GLU A 196 2.93 -10.59 28.31
CA GLU A 196 4.25 -10.99 27.77
C GLU A 196 4.13 -12.20 26.81
N MET A 197 3.28 -13.16 27.14
CA MET A 197 2.98 -14.34 26.31
C MET A 197 2.17 -14.00 25.05
N LYS A 198 1.44 -12.87 25.06
CA LYS A 198 0.67 -12.36 23.91
C LYS A 198 1.57 -11.54 22.97
N GLU A 199 2.47 -10.74 23.52
CA GLU A 199 3.49 -10.02 22.74
C GLU A 199 4.45 -10.96 22.00
N LEU A 200 4.89 -12.06 22.63
CA LEU A 200 5.70 -13.10 21.97
C LEU A 200 4.96 -13.75 20.79
N SER A 201 3.64 -13.98 20.93
CA SER A 201 2.78 -14.49 19.84
C SER A 201 2.67 -13.49 18.68
N ASP A 202 2.52 -12.21 18.99
CA ASP A 202 2.27 -11.17 18.00
C ASP A 202 3.55 -10.78 17.25
N ALA A 203 4.71 -10.82 17.91
CA ALA A 203 6.01 -10.71 17.26
C ALA A 203 6.28 -11.86 16.28
N GLN A 204 5.99 -13.11 16.68
CA GLN A 204 6.13 -14.30 15.82
C GLN A 204 5.17 -14.26 14.61
N LYS A 205 3.94 -13.77 14.79
CA LYS A 205 3.00 -13.56 13.68
C LYS A 205 3.51 -12.51 12.71
N LYS A 206 4.03 -11.39 13.21
CA LYS A 206 4.57 -10.31 12.39
C LYS A 206 5.79 -10.76 11.57
N GLU A 207 6.70 -11.50 12.18
CA GLU A 207 7.85 -12.08 11.49
C GLU A 207 7.40 -13.04 10.38
N ARG A 208 6.49 -13.97 10.69
CA ARG A 208 5.94 -14.91 9.73
C ARG A 208 5.20 -14.22 8.58
N LEU A 209 4.47 -13.14 8.88
CA LEU A 209 3.77 -12.33 7.88
C LEU A 209 4.76 -11.67 6.92
N GLN A 210 5.82 -11.07 7.46
CA GLN A 210 6.87 -10.43 6.68
C GLN A 210 7.57 -11.44 5.76
N THR A 211 7.95 -12.61 6.28
CA THR A 211 8.57 -13.67 5.47
C THR A 211 7.66 -14.13 4.33
N LEU A 212 6.35 -14.25 4.58
CA LEU A 212 5.41 -14.65 3.53
C LEU A 212 5.27 -13.59 2.43
N LEU A 213 5.30 -12.30 2.79
CA LEU A 213 5.26 -11.19 1.83
C LEU A 213 6.53 -11.15 0.97
N ASP A 214 7.70 -11.28 1.60
CA ASP A 214 8.99 -11.27 0.91
C ASP A 214 9.12 -12.47 -0.05
N ASP A 215 8.75 -13.67 0.41
CA ASP A 215 8.70 -14.88 -0.42
C ASP A 215 7.77 -14.70 -1.63
N ALA A 216 6.57 -14.11 -1.42
CA ALA A 216 5.60 -13.91 -2.49
C ALA A 216 6.12 -12.96 -3.57
N LEU A 217 6.78 -11.87 -3.16
CA LEU A 217 7.39 -10.91 -4.07
C LEU A 217 8.54 -11.55 -4.87
N GLU A 218 9.33 -12.41 -4.24
CA GLU A 218 10.41 -13.11 -4.94
C GLU A 218 9.85 -14.10 -5.98
N GLN A 219 8.87 -14.91 -5.61
CA GLN A 219 8.19 -15.82 -6.54
C GLN A 219 7.57 -15.06 -7.73
N TYR A 220 6.99 -13.89 -7.47
CA TYR A 220 6.45 -13.04 -8.53
C TYR A 220 7.54 -12.54 -9.50
N ARG A 221 8.70 -12.13 -8.99
CA ARG A 221 9.85 -11.67 -9.81
C ARG A 221 10.44 -12.80 -10.64
N GLU A 222 10.47 -14.02 -10.09
CA GLU A 222 10.90 -15.23 -10.80
C GLU A 222 9.89 -15.69 -11.86
N GLY A 223 8.68 -15.11 -11.88
CA GLY A 223 7.61 -15.47 -12.81
C GLY A 223 6.77 -16.66 -12.36
N ASN A 224 6.99 -17.16 -11.14
CA ASN A 224 6.23 -18.24 -10.51
C ASN A 224 4.93 -17.68 -9.93
N TYR A 225 4.03 -17.25 -10.81
CA TYR A 225 2.83 -16.49 -10.44
C TYR A 225 1.84 -17.28 -9.57
N GLN A 226 1.72 -18.59 -9.76
CA GLN A 226 0.88 -19.46 -8.95
C GLN A 226 1.39 -19.53 -7.50
N GLU A 227 2.70 -19.78 -7.33
CA GLU A 227 3.35 -19.80 -6.02
C GLU A 227 3.28 -18.44 -5.32
N ALA A 228 3.46 -17.33 -6.05
CA ALA A 228 3.30 -15.99 -5.50
C ALA A 228 1.89 -15.76 -4.92
N ILE A 229 0.85 -16.14 -5.67
CA ILE A 229 -0.55 -16.06 -5.21
C ILE A 229 -0.77 -16.92 -3.97
N ALA A 230 -0.27 -18.16 -3.96
CA ALA A 230 -0.42 -19.05 -2.80
C ALA A 230 0.26 -18.49 -1.52
N ARG A 231 1.36 -17.74 -1.67
CA ARG A 231 2.02 -17.06 -0.55
C ARG A 231 1.21 -15.88 -0.04
N TRP A 232 0.66 -15.03 -0.92
CA TRP A 232 -0.23 -13.94 -0.53
C TRP A 232 -1.56 -14.44 0.07
N GLU A 233 -2.09 -15.57 -0.38
CA GLU A 233 -3.29 -16.17 0.24
C GLU A 233 -3.02 -16.59 1.69
N LYS A 234 -1.83 -17.11 2.00
CA LYS A 234 -1.40 -17.38 3.39
C LYS A 234 -1.24 -16.11 4.22
N VAL A 235 -0.85 -14.99 3.60
CA VAL A 235 -0.87 -13.68 4.28
C VAL A 235 -2.30 -13.31 4.65
N LEU A 236 -3.27 -13.53 3.76
CA LEU A 236 -4.69 -13.25 4.03
C LEU A 236 -5.33 -14.20 5.05
N GLU A 237 -4.80 -15.41 5.24
CA GLU A 237 -5.20 -16.28 6.36
C GLU A 237 -4.78 -15.71 7.72
N LEU A 238 -3.65 -15.00 7.78
CA LEU A 238 -3.12 -14.38 9.00
C LEU A 238 -3.68 -12.97 9.23
N GLU A 239 -3.79 -12.18 8.17
CA GLU A 239 -4.34 -10.83 8.13
C GLU A 239 -5.33 -10.69 6.97
N PRO A 240 -6.63 -11.00 7.21
CA PRO A 240 -7.66 -10.94 6.17
C PRO A 240 -7.82 -9.57 5.50
N ASP A 241 -7.38 -8.49 6.16
CA ASP A 241 -7.47 -7.11 5.69
C ASP A 241 -6.16 -6.58 5.08
N ASN A 242 -5.15 -7.43 4.89
CA ASN A 242 -3.90 -7.04 4.27
C ASN A 242 -4.10 -6.60 2.80
N LEU A 243 -4.09 -5.28 2.58
CA LEU A 243 -4.36 -4.67 1.28
C LEU A 243 -3.28 -4.99 0.24
N GLU A 244 -2.03 -5.13 0.68
CA GLU A 244 -0.90 -5.47 -0.19
C GLU A 244 -1.09 -6.86 -0.81
N ALA A 245 -1.41 -7.87 0.00
CA ALA A 245 -1.68 -9.23 -0.48
C ALA A 245 -2.88 -9.27 -1.44
N LYS A 246 -3.99 -8.59 -1.13
CA LYS A 246 -5.18 -8.51 -2.02
C LYS A 246 -4.83 -7.89 -3.37
N PHE A 247 -4.16 -6.74 -3.34
CA PHE A 247 -3.77 -6.01 -4.55
C PHE A 247 -2.81 -6.83 -5.43
N ASN A 248 -1.79 -7.43 -4.82
CA ASN A 248 -0.79 -8.20 -5.55
C ASN A 248 -1.38 -9.48 -6.18
N ILE A 249 -2.34 -10.14 -5.51
CA ILE A 249 -3.08 -11.28 -6.09
C ILE A 249 -3.84 -10.85 -7.35
N GLU A 250 -4.56 -9.72 -7.32
CA GLU A 250 -5.31 -9.25 -8.50
C GLU A 250 -4.38 -8.96 -9.68
N ILE A 251 -3.32 -8.18 -9.46
CA ILE A 251 -2.36 -7.84 -10.52
C ILE A 251 -1.71 -9.10 -11.11
N THR A 252 -1.38 -10.06 -10.25
CA THR A 252 -0.76 -11.32 -10.69
C THR A 252 -1.73 -12.19 -11.49
N LYS A 253 -3.00 -12.27 -11.09
CA LYS A 253 -4.06 -12.95 -11.86
C LYS A 253 -4.28 -12.30 -13.23
N GLU A 254 -4.27 -10.96 -13.30
CA GLU A 254 -4.36 -10.25 -14.58
C GLU A 254 -3.14 -10.52 -15.46
N LYS A 255 -1.94 -10.50 -14.90
CA LYS A 255 -0.70 -10.81 -15.61
C LYS A 255 -0.73 -12.20 -16.21
N MET A 256 -1.10 -13.22 -15.43
CA MET A 256 -1.25 -14.60 -15.93
C MET A 256 -2.27 -14.71 -17.07
N LYS A 257 -3.40 -14.02 -16.95
CA LYS A 257 -4.43 -13.99 -18.00
C LYS A 257 -3.95 -13.31 -19.28
N SER A 258 -3.09 -12.30 -19.16
CA SER A 258 -2.47 -11.65 -20.33
C SER A 258 -1.46 -12.57 -21.04
N LEU A 259 -0.73 -13.37 -20.27
CA LEU A 259 0.27 -14.31 -20.80
C LEU A 259 -0.36 -15.52 -21.49
N SER A 260 -1.54 -15.97 -21.05
CA SER A 260 -2.25 -17.08 -21.69
C SER A 260 -3.00 -16.70 -22.97
N LYS A 261 -3.02 -15.41 -23.33
CA LYS A 261 -3.75 -14.88 -24.48
C LYS A 261 -2.88 -14.58 -25.70
N ASN A 262 -1.56 -14.80 -25.58
CA ASN A 262 -0.57 -14.76 -26.65
C ASN A 262 -0.13 -16.18 -27.01
#